data_AF-A0A7X6FLG5-F1
#
_entry.id   AF-A0A7X6FLG5-F1
#
_cell.length_a   1.000
_cell.length_b   1.000
_cell.length_c   1.000
_cell.angle_alpha   90.00
_cell.angle_beta   90.00
_cell.angle_gamma   90.00
#
_symmetry.space_group_name_H-M   'P 1'
#
loop_
_entity.id
_entity.type
_entity.pdbx_description
1 polymer ?
#
loop_
_entity_poly.entity_id
_entity_poly.type
_entity_poly.pdbx_seq_one_letter_code
_entity_poly.pdbx_strand_id
1 'polypeptide(L)'
;MAQGSESEMPEIQAWRRSFSKMGLKPTQYRCASEALLRRFRQEGSLPQLHPLVDLCNAVSIAFAIPVAVFDLAKITGDLEVRHAGGSESYLTFSGETEHPEPGEVIFADTIGQAHARRWTNRQSGRSAVREDTKSVLIVAEALHDSASADVPHLIGMIAAELASVWSVEARSGLLSRSSPRFDLSSAMNLQPEQKRG
;
A
#
# COMPACT_ATOMS: atom_id res chain seq x y z
N MET A 1 -5.93 3.87 -24.99
CA MET A 1 -6.15 2.89 -23.91
C MET A 1 -6.02 1.51 -24.52
N ALA A 2 -5.13 0.65 -24.00
CA ALA A 2 -4.89 -0.68 -24.56
C ALA A 2 -6.20 -1.49 -24.57
N GLN A 3 -6.50 -2.17 -25.68
CA GLN A 3 -7.73 -2.96 -25.92
C GLN A 3 -7.74 -4.31 -25.16
N GLY A 4 -7.07 -4.40 -24.01
CA GLY A 4 -6.98 -5.62 -23.20
C GLY A 4 -7.78 -5.51 -21.90
N SER A 5 -8.14 -6.66 -21.34
CA SER A 5 -8.66 -6.74 -19.98
C SER A 5 -7.57 -6.39 -18.97
N GLU A 6 -7.93 -5.77 -17.84
CA GLU A 6 -6.99 -5.48 -16.74
C GLU A 6 -6.22 -6.72 -16.28
N SER A 7 -6.79 -7.92 -16.48
CA SER A 7 -6.17 -9.19 -16.16
C SER A 7 -5.00 -9.61 -17.03
N GLU A 8 -4.81 -8.98 -18.19
CA GLU A 8 -3.72 -9.29 -19.11
C GLU A 8 -2.47 -8.46 -18.80
N MET A 9 -2.60 -7.40 -17.99
CA MET A 9 -1.50 -6.53 -17.59
C MET A 9 -0.46 -7.32 -16.76
N PRO A 10 0.85 -7.23 -17.06
CA PRO A 10 1.90 -7.98 -16.36
C PRO A 10 1.87 -7.82 -14.83
N GLU A 11 1.57 -6.62 -14.36
CA GLU A 11 1.45 -6.22 -12.96
C GLU A 11 0.33 -7.02 -12.28
N ILE A 12 -0.83 -7.09 -12.92
CA ILE A 12 -2.00 -7.83 -12.43
C ILE A 12 -1.75 -9.33 -12.49
N GLN A 13 -1.17 -9.84 -13.57
CA GLN A 13 -0.83 -11.26 -13.67
C GLN A 13 0.14 -11.70 -12.57
N ALA A 14 1.13 -10.87 -12.21
CA ALA A 14 2.06 -11.17 -11.14
C ALA A 14 1.36 -11.30 -9.79
N TRP A 15 0.42 -10.41 -9.48
CA TRP A 15 -0.41 -10.52 -8.28
C TRP A 15 -1.35 -11.72 -8.30
N ARG A 16 -1.98 -12.03 -9.43
CA ARG A 16 -2.84 -13.23 -9.56
C ARG A 16 -2.05 -14.52 -9.31
N ARG A 17 -0.84 -14.64 -9.89
CA ARG A 17 0.06 -15.78 -9.62
C ARG A 17 0.42 -15.88 -8.13
N SER A 18 0.68 -14.75 -7.49
CA SER A 18 1.03 -14.69 -6.07
C SER A 18 -0.14 -15.06 -5.17
N PHE A 19 -1.35 -14.59 -5.49
CA PHE A 19 -2.58 -14.96 -4.79
C PHE A 19 -2.86 -16.47 -4.91
N SER A 20 -2.66 -17.07 -6.10
CA SER A 20 -2.75 -18.53 -6.27
C SER A 20 -1.72 -19.29 -5.42
N LYS A 21 -0.48 -18.81 -5.33
CA LYS A 21 0.55 -19.40 -4.45
C LYS A 21 0.18 -19.31 -2.97
N MET A 22 -0.57 -18.28 -2.57
CA MET A 22 -1.15 -18.14 -1.23
C MET A 22 -2.45 -18.94 -1.02
N GLY A 23 -2.87 -19.76 -1.99
CA GLY A 23 -4.11 -20.55 -1.91
C GLY A 23 -5.40 -19.76 -2.16
N LEU A 24 -5.30 -18.51 -2.60
CA LEU A 24 -6.46 -17.67 -2.92
C LEU A 24 -6.86 -17.84 -4.39
N LYS A 25 -8.17 -17.90 -4.65
CA LYS A 25 -8.72 -17.89 -6.02
C LYS A 25 -8.67 -16.46 -6.58
N PRO A 26 -7.86 -16.16 -7.63
CA PRO A 26 -7.73 -14.79 -8.13
C PRO A 26 -8.99 -14.23 -8.81
N THR A 27 -9.94 -15.10 -9.14
CA THR A 27 -11.27 -14.70 -9.63
C THR A 27 -12.18 -14.16 -8.52
N GLN A 28 -11.90 -14.55 -7.27
CA GLN A 28 -12.64 -14.15 -6.06
C GLN A 28 -11.92 -13.01 -5.33
N TYR A 29 -10.60 -13.09 -5.20
CA TYR A 29 -9.77 -12.12 -4.51
C TYR A 29 -8.86 -11.41 -5.50
N ARG A 30 -8.85 -10.07 -5.47
CA ARG A 30 -8.09 -9.22 -6.38
C ARG A 30 -7.16 -8.32 -5.58
N CYS A 31 -5.97 -8.02 -6.09
CA CYS A 31 -5.18 -6.92 -5.52
C CYS A 31 -5.93 -5.58 -5.72
N ALA A 32 -5.55 -4.56 -4.94
CA ALA A 32 -6.22 -3.27 -4.94
C ALA A 32 -6.26 -2.63 -6.33
N SER A 33 -5.14 -2.64 -7.07
CA SER A 33 -5.08 -2.05 -8.41
C SER A 33 -6.00 -2.76 -9.40
N GLU A 34 -6.09 -4.09 -9.38
CA GLU A 34 -7.04 -4.83 -10.24
C GLU A 34 -8.49 -4.47 -9.92
N ALA A 35 -8.83 -4.37 -8.62
CA ALA A 35 -10.18 -3.98 -8.20
C ALA A 35 -10.53 -2.55 -8.66
N LEU A 36 -9.59 -1.61 -8.54
CA LEU A 36 -9.75 -0.23 -8.99
C LEU A 36 -9.88 -0.12 -10.51
N LEU A 37 -8.99 -0.78 -11.27
CA LEU A 37 -9.03 -0.83 -12.74
C LEU A 37 -10.37 -1.38 -13.25
N ARG A 38 -10.81 -2.49 -12.66
CA ARG A 38 -12.09 -3.12 -13.01
C ARG A 38 -13.26 -2.18 -12.74
N ARG A 39 -13.28 -1.54 -11.56
CA ARG A 39 -14.32 -0.59 -11.19
C ARG A 39 -14.36 0.59 -12.15
N PHE A 40 -13.19 1.19 -12.43
CA PHE A 40 -13.07 2.31 -13.36
C PHE A 40 -13.56 1.95 -14.77
N ARG A 41 -13.22 0.75 -15.27
CA ARG A 41 -13.72 0.27 -16.57
C ARG A 41 -15.24 0.08 -16.59
N GLN A 42 -15.84 -0.35 -15.48
CA GLN A 42 -17.28 -0.63 -15.40
C GLN A 42 -18.13 0.63 -15.16
N GLU A 43 -17.64 1.53 -14.30
CA GLU A 43 -18.40 2.70 -13.81
C GLU A 43 -17.96 4.00 -14.51
N GLY A 44 -16.83 4.00 -15.23
CA GLY A 44 -16.26 5.18 -15.90
C GLY A 44 -15.62 6.20 -14.95
N SER A 45 -15.71 5.97 -13.64
CA SER A 45 -15.14 6.84 -12.59
C SER A 45 -14.92 6.05 -11.30
N LEU A 46 -14.20 6.65 -10.35
CA LEU A 46 -14.10 6.17 -8.98
C LEU A 46 -14.88 7.10 -8.05
N PRO A 47 -15.39 6.61 -6.91
CA PRO A 47 -15.94 7.49 -5.88
C PRO A 47 -14.85 8.41 -5.35
N GLN A 48 -15.20 9.66 -5.08
CA GLN A 48 -14.34 10.59 -4.36
C GLN A 48 -14.36 10.20 -2.87
N LEU A 49 -13.19 9.96 -2.29
CA LEU A 49 -13.06 9.51 -0.91
C LEU A 49 -12.37 10.58 -0.06
N HIS A 50 -11.11 10.84 -0.38
CA HIS A 50 -10.28 11.84 0.27
C HIS A 50 -9.21 12.23 -0.76
N PRO A 51 -8.86 13.52 -0.93
CA PRO A 51 -7.96 13.96 -2.00
C PRO A 51 -6.65 13.16 -2.12
N LEU A 52 -6.03 12.83 -0.99
CA LEU A 52 -4.84 11.96 -0.96
C LEU A 52 -5.10 10.52 -1.41
N VAL A 53 -6.24 9.94 -1.01
CA VAL A 53 -6.65 8.58 -1.39
C VAL A 53 -6.98 8.55 -2.88
N ASP A 54 -7.64 9.59 -3.38
CA ASP A 54 -8.00 9.71 -4.80
C ASP A 54 -6.76 9.82 -5.68
N LEU A 55 -5.75 10.61 -5.25
CA LEU A 55 -4.43 10.65 -5.90
C LEU A 55 -3.78 9.25 -5.94
N CYS A 56 -3.72 8.57 -4.80
CA CYS A 56 -3.08 7.25 -4.72
C CYS A 56 -3.83 6.20 -5.55
N ASN A 57 -5.16 6.24 -5.58
CA ASN A 57 -5.98 5.37 -6.42
C ASN A 57 -5.76 5.66 -7.92
N ALA A 58 -5.65 6.94 -8.31
CA ALA A 58 -5.36 7.33 -9.69
C ALA A 58 -3.98 6.83 -10.14
N VAL A 59 -2.96 6.99 -9.30
CA VAL A 59 -1.60 6.48 -9.57
C VAL A 59 -1.60 4.94 -9.59
N SER A 60 -2.31 4.29 -8.68
CA SER A 60 -2.46 2.83 -8.66
C SER A 60 -3.09 2.27 -9.94
N ILE A 61 -4.10 2.96 -10.48
CA ILE A 61 -4.69 2.65 -11.79
C ILE A 61 -3.68 2.85 -12.91
N ALA A 62 -2.99 4.01 -12.93
CA ALA A 62 -2.08 4.36 -14.01
C ALA A 62 -0.92 3.38 -14.17
N PHE A 63 -0.45 2.81 -13.07
CA PHE A 63 0.66 1.85 -13.05
C PHE A 63 0.20 0.39 -12.95
N ALA A 64 -1.09 0.13 -12.73
CA ALA A 64 -1.60 -1.18 -12.33
C ALA A 64 -0.92 -1.79 -11.07
N ILE A 65 -0.30 -0.96 -10.23
CA ILE A 65 0.41 -1.36 -9.01
C ILE A 65 -0.44 -1.02 -7.78
N PRO A 66 -0.69 -1.95 -6.85
CA PRO A 66 -1.36 -1.64 -5.59
C PRO A 66 -0.65 -0.53 -4.81
N VAL A 67 -1.43 0.48 -4.41
CA VAL A 67 -0.98 1.55 -3.51
C VAL A 67 -1.91 1.59 -2.31
N ALA A 68 -1.35 1.50 -1.10
CA ALA A 68 -2.07 1.64 0.16
C ALA A 68 -1.63 2.90 0.89
N VAL A 69 -2.56 3.54 1.60
CA VAL A 69 -2.28 4.74 2.40
C VAL A 69 -2.78 4.51 3.82
N PHE A 70 -1.86 4.51 4.78
CA PHE A 70 -2.15 4.26 6.19
C PHE A 70 -2.01 5.53 7.02
N ASP A 71 -3.01 5.85 7.83
CA ASP A 71 -2.88 6.87 8.88
C ASP A 71 -1.95 6.36 10.00
N LEU A 72 -0.80 7.01 10.14
CA LEU A 72 0.22 6.63 11.11
C LEU A 72 -0.22 6.84 12.56
N ALA A 73 -1.15 7.76 12.82
CA ALA A 73 -1.70 7.96 14.16
C ALA A 73 -2.56 6.78 14.65
N LYS A 74 -2.89 5.85 13.75
CA LYS A 74 -3.72 4.67 14.03
C LYS A 74 -2.93 3.37 14.11
N ILE A 75 -1.62 3.41 13.92
CA ILE A 75 -0.72 2.26 13.95
C ILE A 75 0.09 2.30 15.25
N THR A 76 0.15 1.17 15.97
CA THR A 76 0.96 1.06 17.19
C THR A 76 2.26 0.33 16.92
N GLY A 77 3.40 1.01 17.11
CA GLY A 77 4.72 0.45 16.88
C GLY A 77 4.99 0.20 15.38
N ASP A 78 5.66 -0.90 15.08
CA ASP A 78 6.02 -1.29 13.72
C ASP A 78 4.81 -1.80 12.93
N LEU A 79 4.77 -1.51 11.63
CA LEU A 79 3.82 -2.10 10.68
C LEU A 79 4.55 -3.17 9.86
N GLU A 80 4.15 -4.43 10.00
CA GLU A 80 4.82 -5.56 9.37
C GLU A 80 3.93 -6.29 8.38
N VAL A 81 4.49 -6.67 7.22
CA VAL A 81 3.89 -7.67 6.33
C VAL A 81 4.30 -9.05 6.82
N ARG A 82 3.36 -9.81 7.38
CA ARG A 82 3.61 -11.14 7.97
C ARG A 82 2.42 -12.07 7.82
N HIS A 83 2.64 -13.35 8.10
CA HIS A 83 1.53 -14.29 8.26
C HIS A 83 0.79 -14.02 9.58
N ALA A 84 -0.53 -14.05 9.51
CA ALA A 84 -1.42 -13.93 10.66
C ALA A 84 -1.32 -15.16 11.56
N GLY A 85 -1.43 -14.94 12.86
CA GLY A 85 -1.57 -16.00 13.86
C GLY A 85 -3.02 -16.44 14.10
N GLY A 86 -4.00 -15.63 13.66
CA GLY A 86 -5.44 -15.88 13.89
C GLY A 86 -6.04 -15.09 15.06
N SER A 87 -5.20 -14.41 15.84
CA SER A 87 -5.63 -13.61 16.99
C SER A 87 -5.75 -12.12 16.68
N GLU A 88 -5.26 -11.70 15.51
CA GLU A 88 -5.27 -10.31 15.09
C GLU A 88 -6.71 -9.81 14.89
N SER A 89 -6.94 -8.54 15.22
CA SER A 89 -8.23 -7.88 15.00
C SER A 89 -8.18 -7.03 13.74
N TYR A 90 -9.17 -7.17 12.88
CA TYR A 90 -9.32 -6.40 11.64
C TYR A 90 -10.65 -5.63 11.68
N LEU A 91 -10.58 -4.29 11.67
CA LEU A 91 -11.78 -3.45 11.58
C LEU A 91 -12.19 -3.29 10.12
N THR A 92 -13.41 -3.71 9.77
CA THR A 92 -13.99 -3.51 8.43
C THR A 92 -14.48 -2.06 8.27
N PHE A 93 -14.78 -1.66 7.02
CA PHE A 93 -15.47 -0.39 6.78
C PHE A 93 -16.95 -0.39 7.21
N SER A 94 -17.56 -1.56 7.46
CA SER A 94 -18.91 -1.67 8.05
C SER A 94 -18.90 -1.44 9.57
N GLY A 95 -17.74 -1.34 10.21
CA GLY A 95 -17.59 -1.21 11.67
C GLY A 95 -17.54 -2.55 12.41
N GLU A 96 -17.59 -3.67 11.69
CA GLU A 96 -17.46 -5.01 12.26
C GLU A 96 -15.98 -5.36 12.49
N THR A 97 -15.73 -6.22 13.47
CA THR A 97 -14.41 -6.79 13.69
C THR A 97 -14.36 -8.21 13.15
N GLU A 98 -13.38 -8.47 12.30
CA GLU A 98 -13.05 -9.80 11.80
C GLU A 98 -11.66 -10.22 12.32
N HIS A 99 -11.36 -11.51 12.19
CA HIS A 99 -10.03 -12.06 12.48
C HIS A 99 -9.45 -12.65 11.19
N PRO A 100 -8.22 -12.27 10.78
CA PRO A 100 -7.50 -12.95 9.71
C PRO A 100 -7.29 -14.43 10.04
N GLU A 101 -7.40 -15.32 9.06
CA GLU A 101 -7.15 -16.75 9.30
C GLU A 101 -5.65 -17.00 9.53
N PRO A 102 -5.26 -17.99 10.35
CA PRO A 102 -3.86 -18.40 10.48
C PRO A 102 -3.21 -18.65 9.12
N GLY A 103 -2.05 -18.04 8.88
CA GLY A 103 -1.33 -18.14 7.61
C GLY A 103 -1.76 -17.13 6.54
N GLU A 104 -2.79 -16.32 6.75
CA GLU A 104 -3.13 -15.21 5.85
C GLU A 104 -2.01 -14.15 5.89
N VAL A 105 -1.55 -13.65 4.73
CA VAL A 105 -0.59 -12.54 4.69
C VAL A 105 -1.32 -11.23 5.01
N ILE A 106 -0.87 -10.52 6.03
CA ILE A 106 -1.48 -9.28 6.52
C ILE A 106 -0.44 -8.20 6.74
N PHE A 107 -0.89 -6.95 6.72
CA PHE A 107 -0.19 -5.85 7.38
C PHE A 107 -0.69 -5.79 8.82
N ALA A 108 0.19 -5.94 9.81
CA ALA A 108 -0.17 -5.94 11.21
C ALA A 108 0.72 -5.00 12.02
N ASP A 109 0.13 -4.35 13.01
CA ASP A 109 0.87 -3.58 14.00
C ASP A 109 1.34 -4.45 15.18
N THR A 110 2.14 -3.86 16.07
CA THR A 110 2.76 -4.59 17.20
C THR A 110 1.76 -5.06 18.26
N ILE A 111 0.54 -4.52 18.28
CA ILE A 111 -0.52 -4.91 19.21
C ILE A 111 -1.55 -5.85 18.57
N GLY A 112 -1.27 -6.35 17.36
CA GLY A 112 -2.11 -7.32 16.68
C GLY A 112 -3.33 -6.71 15.99
N GLN A 113 -3.32 -5.43 15.62
CA GLN A 113 -4.30 -4.87 14.70
C GLN A 113 -3.85 -5.13 13.25
N ALA A 114 -4.72 -5.75 12.46
CA ALA A 114 -4.52 -5.92 11.04
C ALA A 114 -5.00 -4.68 10.29
N HIS A 115 -4.09 -4.05 9.54
CA HIS A 115 -4.32 -2.84 8.76
C HIS A 115 -4.62 -3.12 7.29
N ALA A 116 -4.23 -4.29 6.79
CA ALA A 116 -4.66 -4.82 5.50
C ALA A 116 -4.63 -6.35 5.51
N ARG A 117 -5.51 -6.94 4.70
CA ARG A 117 -5.74 -8.40 4.61
C ARG A 117 -5.42 -8.93 3.22
N ARG A 118 -5.00 -10.20 3.17
CA ARG A 118 -4.58 -10.93 1.96
C ARG A 118 -3.58 -10.10 1.14
N TRP A 119 -2.55 -9.61 1.83
CA TRP A 119 -1.47 -8.74 1.36
C TRP A 119 -1.98 -7.39 0.85
N THR A 120 -2.54 -7.35 -0.36
CA THR A 120 -2.95 -6.12 -1.07
C THR A 120 -4.43 -6.14 -1.49
N ASN A 121 -5.28 -6.97 -0.88
CA ASN A 121 -6.69 -7.12 -1.29
C ASN A 121 -7.64 -6.12 -0.62
N ARG A 122 -7.54 -5.92 0.70
CA ARG A 122 -8.47 -5.08 1.47
C ARG A 122 -7.75 -4.34 2.58
N GLN A 123 -7.98 -3.03 2.67
CA GLN A 123 -7.50 -2.19 3.77
C GLN A 123 -8.52 -2.16 4.91
N SER A 124 -8.03 -2.08 6.15
CA SER A 124 -8.85 -1.89 7.34
C SER A 124 -9.39 -0.46 7.45
N GLY A 125 -10.62 -0.32 7.96
CA GLY A 125 -11.19 0.97 8.33
C GLY A 125 -10.47 1.65 9.51
N ARG A 126 -9.61 0.93 10.24
CA ARG A 126 -8.88 1.46 11.41
C ARG A 126 -7.88 2.54 11.04
N SER A 127 -7.02 2.27 10.06
CA SER A 127 -5.97 3.19 9.58
C SER A 127 -6.34 3.86 8.25
N ALA A 128 -7.63 3.94 7.95
CA ALA A 128 -8.09 4.72 6.82
C ALA A 128 -7.83 6.22 7.08
N VAL A 129 -7.38 6.92 6.03
CA VAL A 129 -7.17 8.37 6.07
C VAL A 129 -8.50 9.09 6.27
N ARG A 130 -8.47 10.15 7.09
CA ARG A 130 -9.59 11.02 7.43
C ARG A 130 -9.15 12.49 7.38
N GLU A 131 -10.11 13.40 7.52
CA GLU A 131 -9.86 14.84 7.50
C GLU A 131 -8.85 15.31 8.58
N ASP A 132 -8.77 14.60 9.71
CA ASP A 132 -7.86 14.91 10.81
C ASP A 132 -6.47 14.26 10.66
N THR A 133 -6.26 13.38 9.68
CA THR A 133 -4.98 12.70 9.45
C THR A 133 -3.86 13.73 9.19
N LYS A 134 -2.74 13.59 9.91
CA LYS A 134 -1.57 14.50 9.83
C LYS A 134 -0.33 13.87 9.22
N SER A 135 -0.19 12.56 9.34
CA SER A 135 0.96 11.80 8.85
C SER A 135 0.49 10.49 8.28
N VAL A 136 1.02 10.13 7.12
CA VAL A 136 0.67 8.89 6.42
C VAL A 136 1.89 8.07 6.07
N LEU A 137 1.69 6.77 5.95
CA LEU A 137 2.60 5.87 5.23
C LEU A 137 1.92 5.47 3.93
N ILE A 138 2.59 5.73 2.80
CA ILE A 138 2.14 5.28 1.48
C ILE A 138 3.02 4.09 1.08
N VAL A 139 2.39 2.98 0.72
CA VAL A 139 3.08 1.74 0.36
C VAL A 139 2.67 1.34 -1.06
N ALA A 140 3.65 1.15 -1.94
CA ALA A 140 3.45 0.61 -3.29
C ALA A 140 4.19 -0.72 -3.43
N GLU A 141 3.49 -1.76 -3.90
CA GLU A 141 4.06 -3.12 -3.98
C GLU A 141 3.83 -3.74 -5.36
N ALA A 142 4.90 -4.24 -5.98
CA ALA A 142 4.84 -4.83 -7.31
C ALA A 142 5.70 -6.09 -7.41
N LEU A 143 5.27 -7.03 -8.25
CA LEU A 143 5.85 -8.37 -8.37
C LEU A 143 6.13 -8.79 -9.83
N HIS A 144 5.89 -7.89 -10.78
CA HIS A 144 6.18 -8.11 -12.20
C HIS A 144 7.64 -7.79 -12.53
N ASP A 145 8.10 -8.21 -13.70
CA ASP A 145 9.54 -8.21 -14.03
C ASP A 145 10.17 -6.80 -14.03
N SER A 146 9.42 -5.77 -14.44
CA SER A 146 9.87 -4.37 -14.44
C SER A 146 9.61 -3.64 -13.12
N ALA A 147 9.12 -4.31 -12.07
CA ALA A 147 8.81 -3.69 -10.77
C ALA A 147 9.97 -2.89 -10.17
N SER A 148 11.21 -3.33 -10.38
CA SER A 148 12.41 -2.64 -9.88
C SER A 148 12.61 -1.24 -10.48
N ALA A 149 12.06 -0.98 -11.68
CA ALA A 149 12.05 0.34 -12.31
C ALA A 149 10.74 1.09 -12.06
N ASP A 150 9.61 0.38 -12.06
CA ASP A 150 8.28 0.99 -11.98
C ASP A 150 7.94 1.51 -10.59
N VAL A 151 8.33 0.79 -9.52
CA VAL A 151 8.06 1.22 -8.13
C VAL A 151 8.77 2.53 -7.78
N PRO A 152 10.09 2.71 -8.06
CA PRO A 152 10.75 3.99 -7.84
C PRO A 152 10.11 5.14 -8.63
N HIS A 153 9.72 4.89 -9.88
CA HIS A 153 9.06 5.89 -10.71
C HIS A 153 7.71 6.31 -10.12
N LEU A 154 6.89 5.33 -9.73
CA LEU A 154 5.60 5.56 -9.06
C LEU A 154 5.77 6.38 -7.77
N ILE A 155 6.72 6.00 -6.91
CA ILE A 155 7.03 6.72 -5.66
C ILE A 155 7.43 8.16 -5.96
N GLY A 156 8.28 8.37 -6.97
CA GLY A 156 8.71 9.70 -7.41
C GLY A 156 7.54 10.57 -7.86
N MET A 157 6.57 10.01 -8.61
CA MET A 157 5.39 10.77 -9.01
C MET A 157 4.50 11.13 -7.82
N ILE A 158 4.24 10.20 -6.90
CA ILE A 158 3.46 10.51 -5.69
C ILE A 158 4.15 11.62 -4.89
N ALA A 159 5.47 11.53 -4.69
CA ALA A 159 6.23 12.54 -3.97
C ALA A 159 6.15 13.93 -4.65
N ALA A 160 6.24 13.98 -5.98
CA ALA A 160 6.12 15.23 -6.73
C ALA A 160 4.72 15.86 -6.59
N GLU A 161 3.66 15.07 -6.67
CA GLU A 161 2.28 15.55 -6.48
C GLU A 161 2.03 16.00 -5.03
N LEU A 162 2.59 15.29 -4.04
CA LEU A 162 2.53 15.70 -2.64
C LEU A 162 3.18 17.06 -2.40
N ALA A 163 4.36 17.29 -2.98
CA ALA A 163 5.06 18.56 -2.91
C ALA A 163 4.28 19.68 -3.62
N SER A 164 3.73 19.40 -4.80
CA SER A 164 2.99 20.36 -5.61
C SER A 164 1.68 20.81 -4.97
N VAL A 165 0.86 19.86 -4.49
CA VAL A 165 -0.51 20.14 -4.03
C VAL A 165 -0.57 20.48 -2.55
N TRP A 166 0.23 19.81 -1.70
CA TRP A 166 0.19 19.99 -0.25
C TRP A 166 1.45 20.65 0.33
N SER A 167 2.45 20.99 -0.49
CA SER A 167 3.75 21.52 0.00
C SER A 167 4.41 20.60 1.04
N VAL A 168 4.21 19.28 0.89
CA VAL A 168 4.77 18.26 1.78
C VAL A 168 5.99 17.63 1.11
N GLU A 169 7.13 17.65 1.80
CA GLU A 169 8.29 16.87 1.40
C GLU A 169 8.14 15.42 1.89
N ALA A 170 7.98 14.50 0.94
CA ALA A 170 7.85 13.08 1.24
C ALA A 170 9.23 12.43 1.42
N ARG A 171 9.39 11.69 2.52
CA ARG A 171 10.51 10.75 2.69
C ARG A 171 10.16 9.45 1.99
N SER A 172 11.09 8.93 1.20
CA SER A 172 10.90 7.70 0.43
C SER A 172 12.04 6.72 0.64
N GLY A 173 11.77 5.44 0.38
CA GLY A 173 12.74 4.37 0.45
C GLY A 173 12.22 3.14 -0.31
N LEU A 174 13.16 2.30 -0.74
CA LEU A 174 12.84 1.02 -1.38
C LEU A 174 13.21 -0.11 -0.44
N LEU A 175 12.23 -0.96 -0.15
CA LEU A 175 12.48 -2.17 0.61
C LEU A 175 13.01 -3.26 -0.32
N SER A 176 14.01 -3.98 0.18
CA SER A 176 14.58 -5.13 -0.51
C SER A 176 14.87 -6.24 0.50
N ARG A 177 15.25 -7.43 0.02
CA ARG A 177 15.66 -8.51 0.90
C ARG A 177 16.87 -8.13 1.79
N SER A 178 17.77 -7.29 1.29
CA SER A 178 18.95 -6.83 2.06
C SER A 178 18.66 -5.60 2.92
N SER A 179 17.57 -4.87 2.65
CA SER A 179 17.10 -3.73 3.44
C SER A 179 15.57 -3.79 3.59
N PRO A 180 15.04 -4.67 4.45
CA PRO A 180 13.60 -4.95 4.53
C PRO A 180 12.84 -3.99 5.45
N ARG A 181 13.45 -2.87 5.86
CA ARG A 181 12.90 -1.93 6.84
C ARG A 181 13.00 -0.49 6.34
N PHE A 182 12.00 0.31 6.72
CA PHE A 182 11.94 1.74 6.46
C PHE A 182 11.65 2.47 7.76
N ASP A 183 12.62 3.22 8.27
CA ASP A 183 12.51 3.89 9.57
C ASP A 183 11.84 5.26 9.43
N LEU A 184 10.67 5.41 10.05
CA LEU A 184 9.93 6.67 10.07
C LEU A 184 10.56 7.72 10.98
N SER A 185 11.41 7.32 11.93
CA SER A 185 12.18 8.21 12.80
C SER A 185 13.59 8.39 12.26
N SER A 186 13.85 9.49 11.54
CA SER A 186 15.23 9.95 11.33
C SER A 186 15.28 11.45 11.16
N ALA A 187 15.26 12.15 12.30
CA ALA A 187 16.06 13.34 12.51
C ALA A 187 17.17 12.95 13.49
N MET A 188 18.31 12.45 12.99
CA MET A 188 19.66 12.53 13.60
C MET A 188 20.61 11.53 12.91
N ASN A 189 21.39 12.03 11.95
CA ASN A 189 22.84 11.76 11.82
C ASN A 189 23.40 12.57 10.63
N LEU A 190 23.27 13.90 10.70
CA LEU A 190 24.33 14.75 10.15
C LEU A 190 25.36 14.83 11.28
N GLN A 191 26.40 14.00 11.21
CA GLN A 191 27.59 14.28 12.01
C GLN A 191 28.21 15.58 11.46
N PRO A 192 28.48 16.58 12.30
CA PRO A 192 29.23 17.75 11.85
C PRO A 192 30.64 17.31 11.48
N GLU A 193 31.12 17.77 10.34
CA GLU A 193 32.52 17.68 9.96
C GLU A 193 33.40 18.13 11.13
N GLN A 194 34.16 17.20 11.67
CA GLN A 194 35.19 17.54 12.63
C GLN A 194 36.40 18.05 11.86
N LYS A 195 36.41 19.37 11.63
CA LYS A 195 37.64 20.11 11.36
C LYS A 195 38.57 20.01 12.56
N ARG A 196 39.84 19.66 12.26
CA ARG A 196 41.14 19.98 12.92
C ARG A 196 41.94 18.69 13.13
N GLY A 197 43.20 18.60 12.68
CA GLY A 197 44.08 19.61 12.11
C GLY A 197 45.35 18.98 11.57
#